data_AF-A0A416E748-F1
#
_entry.id   AF-A0A416E748-F1
#
_cell.length_a   1.000
_cell.length_b   1.000
_cell.length_c   1.000
_cell.angle_alpha   90.00
_cell.angle_beta   90.00
_cell.angle_gamma   90.00
#
_symmetry.space_group_name_H-M   'P 1'
#
loop_
_entity.id
_entity.type
_entity.pdbx_description
1 polymer ?
#
loop_
_entity_poly.entity_id
_entity_poly.type
_entity_poly.pdbx_seq_one_letter_code
_entity_poly.pdbx_strand_id
1 'polypeptide(L)'
;MKIISSYGVELRKQNIPIRQTLEIYRSAVRYLVEVYESVWEELVKIEESKKRFNAAEHLVHTTKRNPARFDFDFCFPKMPSYFRRAAVQHALGSVSSYRTRLEQWKAEGQKTGKPYLKSEQYAMPVFYHDVMYRENTEEKDAAFLKLYDGHDWKWFAVRLKHTDMEYLRKHWSGK
;
A
#
# COMPACT_ATOMS: atom_id res chain seq x y z
N MET A 1 -12.10 26.08 1.06
CA MET A 1 -11.43 25.08 0.21
C MET A 1 -10.10 24.73 0.84
N LYS A 2 -9.84 23.47 1.21
CA LYS A 2 -8.50 23.05 1.67
C LYS A 2 -7.67 22.69 0.44
N ILE A 3 -6.62 23.48 0.16
CA ILE A 3 -5.68 23.17 -0.92
C ILE A 3 -4.74 22.09 -0.38
N ILE A 4 -4.74 20.92 -1.01
CA ILE A 4 -3.79 19.83 -0.72
C ILE A 4 -2.71 19.91 -1.79
N SER A 5 -1.45 20.08 -1.37
CA SER A 5 -0.30 20.04 -2.27
C SER A 5 0.60 18.85 -1.90
N SER A 6 1.32 18.32 -2.89
CA SER A 6 2.28 17.23 -2.70
C SER A 6 3.59 17.58 -3.42
N TYR A 7 4.69 17.02 -2.93
CA TYR A 7 6.04 17.27 -3.41
C TYR A 7 6.83 15.96 -3.32
N GLY A 8 7.51 15.60 -4.40
CA GLY A 8 8.37 14.43 -4.43
C GLY A 8 9.74 14.78 -3.85
N VAL A 9 10.20 14.00 -2.87
CA VAL A 9 11.54 14.13 -2.29
C VAL A 9 12.39 12.96 -2.74
N GLU A 10 13.62 13.24 -3.17
CA GLU A 10 14.58 12.21 -3.54
C GLU A 10 15.27 11.65 -2.28
N LEU A 11 15.24 10.32 -2.12
CA LEU A 11 16.09 9.62 -1.16
C LEU A 11 17.51 9.56 -1.72
N ARG A 12 18.51 10.04 -0.96
CA ARG A 12 19.90 9.92 -1.37
C ARG A 12 20.30 8.44 -1.41
N LYS A 13 21.21 8.10 -2.32
CA LYS A 13 21.77 6.74 -2.40
C LYS A 13 22.46 6.40 -1.08
N GLN A 14 21.95 5.36 -0.41
CA GLN A 14 22.48 4.85 0.84
C GLN A 14 22.12 3.37 1.00
N ASN A 15 22.82 2.68 1.90
CA ASN A 15 22.56 1.27 2.17
C ASN A 15 21.36 1.11 3.11
N ILE A 16 20.15 1.14 2.55
CA ILE A 16 18.88 0.90 3.27
C ILE A 16 18.08 -0.21 2.59
N PRO A 17 17.30 -0.98 3.35
CA PRO A 17 16.58 -2.13 2.80
C PRO A 17 15.25 -1.73 2.12
N ILE A 18 15.30 -0.67 1.30
CA ILE A 18 14.12 -0.17 0.59
C ILE A 18 13.66 -1.17 -0.48
N ARG A 19 14.59 -1.87 -1.13
CA ARG A 19 14.28 -2.89 -2.15
C ARG A 19 13.57 -4.09 -1.53
N GLN A 20 14.09 -4.60 -0.41
CA GLN A 20 13.49 -5.67 0.36
C GLN A 20 12.09 -5.28 0.84
N THR A 21 11.92 -4.04 1.29
CA THR A 21 10.60 -3.50 1.67
C THR A 21 9.63 -3.48 0.48
N LEU A 22 10.08 -3.07 -0.70
CA LEU A 22 9.26 -3.08 -1.92
C LEU A 22 8.88 -4.51 -2.32
N GLU A 23 9.82 -5.46 -2.24
CA GLU A 23 9.60 -6.85 -2.61
C GLU A 23 8.55 -7.50 -1.72
N ILE A 24 8.69 -7.41 -0.38
CA ILE A 24 7.72 -7.99 0.55
C ILE A 24 6.34 -7.33 0.42
N TYR A 25 6.30 -6.00 0.23
CA TYR A 25 5.04 -5.26 0.07
C TYR A 25 4.32 -5.64 -1.23
N ARG A 26 5.05 -5.74 -2.36
CA ARG A 26 4.47 -6.17 -3.63
C ARG A 26 4.01 -7.62 -3.61
N SER A 27 4.75 -8.50 -2.91
CA SER A 27 4.31 -9.88 -2.70
C SER A 27 3.00 -9.93 -1.91
N ALA A 28 2.87 -9.11 -0.87
CA ALA A 28 1.64 -8.98 -0.10
C ALA A 28 0.46 -8.48 -0.95
N VAL A 29 0.68 -7.45 -1.80
CA VAL A 29 -0.35 -6.96 -2.73
C VAL A 29 -0.76 -8.04 -3.72
N ARG A 30 0.20 -8.75 -4.34
CA ARG A 30 -0.09 -9.83 -5.29
C ARG A 30 -0.94 -10.93 -4.65
N TYR A 31 -0.56 -11.39 -3.46
CA TYR A 31 -1.36 -12.36 -2.70
C TYR A 31 -2.79 -11.86 -2.47
N LEU A 32 -2.95 -10.60 -2.04
CA LEU A 32 -4.28 -10.03 -1.77
C LEU A 32 -5.13 -9.89 -3.04
N VAL A 33 -4.51 -9.62 -4.19
CA VAL A 33 -5.21 -9.55 -5.48
C VAL A 33 -5.80 -10.90 -5.84
N GLU A 34 -5.04 -11.98 -5.68
CA GLU A 34 -5.51 -13.35 -5.92
C GLU A 34 -6.66 -13.71 -4.96
N VAL A 35 -6.49 -13.41 -3.67
CA VAL A 35 -7.54 -13.61 -2.66
C VAL A 35 -8.81 -12.86 -3.03
N TYR A 36 -8.73 -11.56 -3.31
CA TYR A 36 -9.92 -10.74 -3.57
C TYR A 36 -10.55 -10.98 -4.93
N GLU A 37 -9.79 -11.45 -5.93
CA GLU A 37 -10.38 -11.94 -7.17
C GLU A 37 -11.23 -13.20 -6.92
N SER A 38 -10.75 -14.12 -6.08
CA SER A 38 -11.43 -15.39 -5.78
C SER A 38 -12.76 -15.23 -5.03
N VAL A 39 -12.87 -14.19 -4.20
CA VAL A 39 -14.07 -13.88 -3.39
C VAL A 39 -14.80 -12.61 -3.85
N TRP A 40 -14.51 -12.12 -5.06
CA TRP A 40 -15.05 -10.85 -5.56
C TRP A 40 -16.58 -10.82 -5.53
N GLU A 41 -17.24 -11.93 -5.92
CA GLU A 41 -18.70 -12.06 -5.95
C GLU A 41 -19.34 -11.94 -4.55
N GLU A 42 -18.61 -12.25 -3.48
CA GLU A 42 -19.05 -12.02 -2.10
C GLU A 42 -18.88 -10.53 -1.72
N LEU A 43 -17.72 -9.95 -2.04
CA LEU A 43 -17.38 -8.58 -1.68
C LEU A 43 -18.19 -7.52 -2.42
N VAL A 44 -18.51 -7.75 -3.70
CA VAL A 44 -19.23 -6.78 -4.55
C VAL A 44 -20.66 -6.53 -4.05
N LYS A 45 -21.27 -7.51 -3.38
CA LYS A 45 -22.61 -7.40 -2.76
C LYS A 45 -22.66 -6.39 -1.62
N ILE A 46 -21.52 -6.02 -1.05
CA ILE A 46 -21.42 -4.98 -0.03
C ILE A 46 -21.32 -3.62 -0.73
N GLU A 47 -22.43 -2.89 -0.85
CA GLU A 47 -22.49 -1.63 -1.59
C GLU A 47 -21.62 -0.53 -0.96
N GLU A 48 -21.63 -0.42 0.37
CA GLU A 48 -20.89 0.62 1.08
C GLU A 48 -19.37 0.32 1.04
N SER A 49 -18.61 1.17 0.36
CA SER A 49 -17.17 1.03 0.16
C SER A 49 -16.38 0.80 1.46
N LYS A 50 -16.71 1.54 2.53
CA LYS A 50 -16.04 1.38 3.84
C LYS A 50 -16.31 0.01 4.47
N LYS A 51 -17.55 -0.49 4.38
CA LYS A 51 -17.89 -1.83 4.87
C LYS A 51 -17.22 -2.92 4.04
N ARG A 52 -17.15 -2.74 2.72
CA ARG A 52 -16.45 -3.67 1.82
C ARG A 52 -14.96 -3.76 2.14
N PHE A 53 -14.31 -2.61 2.39
CA PHE A 53 -12.91 -2.57 2.80
C PHE A 53 -12.70 -3.31 4.14
N ASN A 54 -13.55 -3.06 5.14
CA ASN A 54 -13.44 -3.74 6.44
C ASN A 54 -13.66 -5.26 6.31
N ALA A 55 -14.63 -5.69 5.49
CA ALA A 55 -14.86 -7.10 5.20
C ALA A 55 -13.65 -7.74 4.51
N ALA A 56 -13.06 -7.06 3.54
CA ALA A 56 -11.83 -7.50 2.87
C ALA A 56 -10.64 -7.62 3.84
N GLU A 57 -10.51 -6.68 4.80
CA GLU A 57 -9.50 -6.73 5.86
C GLU A 57 -9.73 -7.94 6.80
N HIS A 58 -10.98 -8.22 7.18
CA HIS A 58 -11.33 -9.37 8.03
C HIS A 58 -11.07 -10.73 7.37
N LEU A 59 -11.14 -10.82 6.04
CA LEU A 59 -10.84 -12.07 5.34
C LEU A 59 -9.39 -12.53 5.53
N VAL A 60 -8.47 -11.60 5.77
CA VAL A 60 -7.02 -11.85 5.73
C VAL A 60 -6.33 -11.60 7.08
N HIS A 61 -6.93 -10.82 7.97
CA HIS A 61 -6.31 -10.48 9.25
C HIS A 61 -7.01 -11.14 10.45
N THR A 62 -6.25 -11.95 11.18
CA THR A 62 -6.75 -12.64 12.36
C THR A 62 -6.69 -11.72 13.58
N THR A 63 -7.81 -11.63 14.30
CA THR A 63 -7.89 -10.97 15.61
C THR A 63 -8.59 -11.88 16.60
N LYS A 64 -8.60 -11.52 17.89
CA LYS A 64 -9.29 -12.29 18.94
C LYS A 64 -10.78 -12.58 18.64
N ARG A 65 -11.44 -11.71 17.86
CA ARG A 65 -12.87 -11.82 17.53
C ARG A 65 -13.13 -12.17 16.06
N ASN A 66 -12.08 -12.36 15.27
CA ASN A 66 -12.17 -12.60 13.83
C ASN A 66 -11.09 -13.60 13.40
N PRO A 67 -11.41 -14.90 13.25
CA PRO A 67 -10.52 -15.82 12.57
C PRO A 67 -10.51 -15.50 11.06
N ALA A 68 -9.34 -15.20 10.50
CA ALA A 68 -9.22 -14.93 9.06
C ALA A 68 -9.51 -16.19 8.24
N ARG A 69 -10.09 -16.02 7.05
CA ARG A 69 -10.33 -17.10 6.09
C ARG A 69 -9.05 -17.46 5.32
N PHE A 70 -8.14 -16.51 5.16
CA PHE A 70 -6.90 -16.63 4.39
C PHE A 70 -5.68 -16.32 5.24
N ASP A 71 -4.60 -17.06 5.02
CA ASP A 71 -3.39 -17.07 5.86
C ASP A 71 -2.41 -15.91 5.60
N PHE A 72 -2.91 -14.69 5.41
CA PHE A 72 -2.05 -13.53 5.13
C PHE A 72 -1.07 -13.26 6.27
N ASP A 73 -1.53 -13.32 7.52
CA ASP A 73 -0.67 -13.06 8.68
C ASP A 73 0.44 -14.12 8.85
N PHE A 74 0.22 -15.33 8.34
CA PHE A 74 1.24 -16.39 8.30
C PHE A 74 2.25 -16.15 7.17
N CYS A 75 1.76 -15.80 5.98
CA CYS A 75 2.61 -15.50 4.81
C CYS A 75 3.44 -14.22 4.99
N PHE A 76 2.92 -13.23 5.71
CA PHE A 76 3.51 -11.90 5.90
C PHE A 76 3.57 -11.55 7.40
N PRO A 77 4.37 -12.28 8.19
CA PRO A 77 4.41 -12.10 9.63
C PRO A 77 4.85 -10.69 10.00
N LYS A 78 4.21 -10.14 11.04
CA LYS A 78 4.50 -8.79 11.58
C LYS A 78 4.34 -7.63 10.59
N MET A 79 3.65 -7.82 9.46
CA MET A 79 3.35 -6.73 8.52
C MET A 79 2.70 -5.54 9.26
N PRO A 80 3.26 -4.32 9.18
CA PRO A 80 2.69 -3.14 9.81
C PRO A 80 1.23 -2.93 9.40
N SER A 81 0.38 -2.57 10.36
CA SER A 81 -1.07 -2.43 10.14
C SER A 81 -1.41 -1.49 8.99
N TYR A 82 -0.72 -0.36 8.86
CA TYR A 82 -0.94 0.60 7.77
C TYR A 82 -0.45 0.08 6.41
N PHE A 83 0.63 -0.70 6.35
CA PHE A 83 1.01 -1.39 5.11
C PHE A 83 0.01 -2.45 4.72
N ARG A 84 -0.46 -3.26 5.67
CA ARG A 84 -1.53 -4.23 5.41
C ARG A 84 -2.78 -3.53 4.87
N ARG A 85 -3.25 -2.46 5.52
CA ARG A 85 -4.42 -1.68 5.07
C ARG A 85 -4.22 -1.05 3.69
N ALA A 86 -3.05 -0.46 3.43
CA ALA A 86 -2.73 0.10 2.12
C ALA A 86 -2.69 -0.99 1.04
N ALA A 87 -2.14 -2.16 1.34
CA ALA A 87 -2.10 -3.30 0.43
C ALA A 87 -3.52 -3.84 0.14
N VAL A 88 -4.37 -3.96 1.17
CA VAL A 88 -5.78 -4.33 1.03
C VAL A 88 -6.51 -3.36 0.11
N GLN A 89 -6.35 -2.06 0.33
CA GLN A 89 -6.99 -1.02 -0.47
C GLN A 89 -6.52 -1.08 -1.93
N HIS A 90 -5.21 -1.24 -2.15
CA HIS A 90 -4.62 -1.34 -3.47
C HIS A 90 -5.15 -2.56 -4.23
N ALA A 91 -5.11 -3.75 -3.60
CA ALA A 91 -5.59 -4.99 -4.19
C ALA A 91 -7.08 -4.94 -4.53
N LEU A 92 -7.91 -4.49 -3.58
CA LEU A 92 -9.36 -4.38 -3.77
C LEU A 92 -9.71 -3.39 -4.90
N GLY A 93 -9.01 -2.25 -4.97
CA GLY A 93 -9.15 -1.28 -6.05
C GLY A 93 -8.78 -1.86 -7.42
N SER A 94 -7.69 -2.62 -7.49
CA SER A 94 -7.24 -3.28 -8.72
C SER A 94 -8.25 -4.32 -9.23
N VAL A 95 -8.78 -5.17 -8.34
CA VAL A 95 -9.81 -6.17 -8.69
C VAL A 95 -11.11 -5.48 -9.13
N SER A 96 -11.55 -4.45 -8.39
CA SER A 96 -12.73 -3.67 -8.75
C SER A 96 -12.60 -3.04 -10.14
N SER A 97 -11.47 -2.37 -10.42
CA SER A 97 -11.19 -1.75 -11.71
C SER A 97 -11.16 -2.78 -12.85
N TYR A 98 -10.56 -3.95 -12.62
CA TYR A 98 -10.55 -5.03 -13.59
C TYR A 98 -11.97 -5.52 -13.90
N ARG A 99 -12.79 -5.76 -12.88
CA ARG A 99 -14.15 -6.29 -13.04
C ARG A 99 -15.05 -5.32 -13.80
N THR A 100 -15.01 -4.03 -13.47
CA THR A 100 -15.73 -2.99 -14.22
C THR A 100 -15.31 -2.94 -15.69
N ARG A 101 -13.99 -2.96 -15.97
CA ARG A 101 -13.49 -2.97 -17.36
C ARG A 101 -13.93 -4.22 -18.12
N LEU A 102 -13.94 -5.38 -17.46
CA LEU A 102 -14.36 -6.64 -18.06
C LEU A 102 -15.86 -6.63 -18.41
N GLU A 103 -16.71 -6.07 -17.54
CA GLU A 103 -18.15 -5.90 -17.79
C GLU A 103 -18.40 -4.95 -18.97
N GLN A 104 -17.72 -3.80 -19.00
CA GLN A 104 -17.79 -2.86 -20.12
C GLN A 104 -17.36 -3.51 -21.43
N TRP A 105 -16.23 -4.21 -21.44
CA TRP A 105 -15.75 -4.93 -22.62
C TRP A 105 -16.74 -5.99 -23.14
N LYS A 106 -17.44 -6.70 -22.24
CA LYS A 106 -18.52 -7.62 -22.61
C LYS A 106 -19.71 -6.88 -23.22
N ALA A 107 -20.13 -5.78 -22.61
CA ALA A 107 -21.27 -4.96 -23.07
C ALA A 107 -21.02 -4.31 -24.43
N GLU A 108 -19.78 -3.91 -24.73
CA GLU A 108 -19.37 -3.29 -26.00
C GLU A 108 -19.21 -4.30 -27.15
N GLY A 109 -19.44 -5.59 -26.90
CA GLY A 109 -19.33 -6.65 -27.91
C GLY A 109 -17.90 -7.08 -28.19
N GLN A 110 -16.99 -6.96 -27.21
CA GLN A 110 -15.64 -7.53 -27.27
C GLN A 110 -14.77 -6.98 -28.43
N LYS A 111 -14.97 -5.72 -28.79
CA LYS A 111 -14.35 -5.07 -29.98
C LYS A 111 -12.85 -4.81 -29.83
N THR A 112 -12.35 -4.72 -28.60
CA THR A 112 -10.94 -4.45 -28.27
C THR A 112 -10.30 -5.64 -27.55
N GLY A 113 -8.99 -5.55 -27.24
CA GLY A 113 -8.31 -6.60 -26.49
C GLY A 113 -8.92 -6.83 -25.10
N LYS A 114 -9.09 -8.10 -24.70
CA LYS A 114 -9.68 -8.48 -23.42
C LYS A 114 -8.89 -7.85 -22.25
N PRO A 115 -9.55 -7.14 -21.32
CA PRO A 115 -8.90 -6.66 -20.11
C PRO A 115 -8.29 -7.84 -19.33
N TYR A 116 -7.14 -7.60 -18.72
CA TYR A 116 -6.50 -8.57 -17.83
C TYR A 116 -6.21 -7.94 -16.46
N LEU A 117 -6.29 -8.76 -15.42
CA LEU A 117 -5.86 -8.40 -14.09
C LEU A 117 -4.35 -8.59 -14.01
N LYS A 118 -3.61 -7.50 -13.82
CA LYS A 118 -2.15 -7.57 -13.73
C LYS A 118 -1.77 -8.04 -12.32
N SER A 119 -1.08 -9.17 -12.25
CA SER A 119 -0.53 -9.73 -11.00
C SER A 119 0.69 -8.95 -10.52
N GLU A 120 1.54 -8.49 -11.45
CA GLU A 120 2.63 -7.55 -11.18
C GLU A 120 2.10 -6.13 -10.99
N GLN A 121 1.64 -5.87 -9.77
CA GLN A 121 1.27 -4.53 -9.36
C GLN A 121 2.54 -3.83 -8.89
N TYR A 122 2.94 -2.77 -9.58
CA TYR A 122 4.03 -1.87 -9.16
C TYR A 122 3.63 -1.05 -7.93
N ALA A 123 3.02 -1.71 -6.96
CA ALA A 123 2.50 -1.12 -5.74
C ALA A 123 3.66 -0.52 -4.94
N MET A 124 3.41 0.67 -4.43
CA MET A 124 4.35 1.40 -3.59
C MET A 124 3.81 1.43 -2.15
N PRO A 125 4.64 1.11 -1.15
CA PRO A 125 4.25 1.22 0.24
C PRO A 125 4.01 2.69 0.60
N VAL A 126 2.97 2.94 1.40
CA VAL A 126 2.60 4.28 1.86
C VAL A 126 3.08 4.46 3.29
N PHE A 127 4.05 5.35 3.53
CA PHE A 127 4.63 5.58 4.86
C PHE A 127 3.84 6.64 5.64
N TYR A 128 2.80 6.22 6.36
CA TYR A 128 2.02 7.13 7.20
C TYR A 128 2.81 7.69 8.39
N HIS A 129 2.55 8.95 8.72
CA HIS A 129 3.13 9.68 9.85
C HIS A 129 2.93 8.91 11.17
N ASP A 130 3.90 9.05 12.09
CA ASP A 130 4.06 8.39 13.39
C ASP A 130 4.20 6.87 13.41
N VAL A 131 3.66 6.16 12.41
CA VAL A 131 3.65 4.69 12.43
C VAL A 131 4.72 4.09 11.52
N MET A 132 4.98 4.74 10.37
CA MET A 132 5.92 4.23 9.37
C MET A 132 6.84 5.33 8.82
N TYR A 133 6.50 6.59 9.03
CA TYR A 133 7.35 7.76 8.82
C TYR A 133 7.39 8.58 10.10
N ARG A 134 8.56 9.11 10.46
CA ARG A 134 8.68 10.19 11.44
C ARG A 134 9.87 11.08 11.09
N GLU A 135 9.83 12.33 11.51
CA GLU A 135 10.93 13.27 11.30
C GLU A 135 12.18 12.82 12.06
N ASN A 136 13.37 13.17 11.53
CA ASN A 136 14.61 13.05 12.27
C ASN A 136 15.00 14.43 12.82
N THR A 137 15.01 14.56 14.15
CA THR A 137 15.33 15.81 14.84
C THR A 137 16.82 15.96 15.14
N GLU A 138 17.61 14.90 14.97
CA GLU A 138 19.03 14.86 15.31
C GLU A 138 19.92 15.13 14.08
N GLU A 139 19.59 14.52 12.94
CA GLU A 139 20.33 14.70 11.69
C GLU A 139 19.59 15.63 10.72
N LYS A 140 20.30 16.65 10.19
CA LYS A 140 19.78 17.53 9.16
C LYS A 140 19.46 16.74 7.88
N ASP A 141 18.33 17.06 7.26
CA ASP A 141 17.86 16.47 6.00
C ASP A 141 17.69 14.95 6.09
N ALA A 142 17.25 14.47 7.25
CA ALA A 142 16.96 13.07 7.47
C ALA A 142 15.51 12.87 7.93
N ALA A 143 15.02 11.66 7.75
CA ALA A 143 13.77 11.15 8.31
C ALA A 143 13.97 9.71 8.77
N PHE A 144 13.03 9.15 9.52
CA PHE A 144 13.00 7.73 9.81
C PHE A 144 11.88 7.06 9.03
N LEU A 145 12.21 5.97 8.33
CA LEU A 145 11.25 5.09 7.69
C LEU A 145 11.25 3.73 8.37
N LYS A 146 10.07 3.14 8.53
CA LYS A 146 9.93 1.76 8.99
C LYS A 146 10.08 0.82 7.79
N LEU A 147 11.23 0.15 7.69
CA LEU A 147 11.60 -0.72 6.57
C LEU A 147 11.76 -2.18 7.04
N TYR A 148 11.56 -3.11 6.11
CA TYR A 148 11.81 -4.52 6.32
C TYR A 148 13.24 -4.87 5.96
N ASP A 149 13.99 -5.46 6.89
CA ASP A 149 15.42 -5.76 6.71
C ASP A 149 15.71 -7.19 6.21
N GLY A 150 14.67 -7.97 5.89
CA GLY A 150 14.76 -9.39 5.59
C GLY A 150 14.38 -10.30 6.75
N HIS A 151 14.25 -9.75 7.97
CA HIS A 151 13.87 -10.48 9.16
C HIS A 151 12.75 -9.79 9.94
N ASP A 152 12.84 -8.49 10.18
CA ASP A 152 11.86 -7.72 10.94
C ASP A 152 11.68 -6.30 10.39
N TRP A 153 10.64 -5.63 10.89
CA TRP A 153 10.32 -4.24 10.56
C TRP A 153 10.97 -3.28 11.54
N LYS A 154 11.98 -2.55 11.09
CA LYS A 154 12.80 -1.66 11.92
C LYS A 154 12.78 -0.22 11.40
N TRP A 155 13.09 0.72 12.28
CA TRP A 155 13.27 2.12 11.90
C TRP A 155 14.68 2.34 11.34
N PHE A 156 14.75 2.95 10.16
CA PHE A 156 16.00 3.32 9.50
C PHE A 156 16.04 4.82 9.25
N ALA A 157 17.15 5.46 9.58
CA ALA A 157 17.41 6.83 9.18
C ALA A 157 17.64 6.88 7.65
N VAL A 158 16.86 7.71 6.96
CA VAL A 158 16.98 7.99 5.54
C VAL A 158 17.43 9.41 5.32
N ARG A 159 18.39 9.61 4.42
CA ARG A 159 18.85 10.94 4.02
C ARG A 159 18.10 11.40 2.79
N LEU A 160 17.53 12.58 2.91
CA LEU A 160 16.77 13.27 1.89
C LEU A 160 17.69 14.21 1.13
N LYS A 161 17.37 14.49 -0.13
CA LYS A 161 18.15 15.43 -0.93
C LYS A 161 18.05 16.84 -0.35
N HIS A 162 19.21 17.47 -0.19
CA HIS A 162 19.31 18.77 0.48
C HIS A 162 18.44 19.85 -0.19
N THR A 163 18.53 19.98 -1.52
CA THR A 163 17.77 20.98 -2.29
C THR A 163 16.26 20.81 -2.15
N ASP A 164 15.79 19.56 -2.04
CA ASP A 164 14.38 19.23 -1.86
C ASP A 164 13.94 19.68 -0.46
N MET A 165 14.74 19.40 0.56
CA MET A 165 14.47 19.82 1.93
C MET A 165 14.53 21.34 2.10
N GLU A 166 15.42 22.04 1.42
CA GLU A 166 15.42 23.51 1.40
C GLU A 166 14.13 24.08 0.80
N TYR A 167 13.69 23.51 -0.33
CA TYR A 167 12.41 23.88 -0.94
C TYR A 167 11.25 23.65 0.04
N LEU A 168 11.17 22.48 0.66
CA LEU A 168 10.11 22.17 1.62
C LEU A 168 10.09 23.14 2.80
N ARG A 169 11.25 23.43 3.42
CA ARG A 169 11.34 24.37 4.54
C ARG A 169 10.92 25.80 4.16
N LYS A 170 11.12 26.19 2.90
CA LYS A 170 10.78 27.53 2.41
C LYS A 170 9.32 27.68 2.01
N HIS A 171 8.72 26.62 1.43
CA HIS A 171 7.43 26.70 0.76
C HIS A 171 6.31 25.93 1.44
N TRP A 172 6.63 25.01 2.35
CA TRP A 172 5.65 24.29 3.14
C TRP A 172 5.70 24.70 4.59
N SER A 173 4.52 25.03 5.12
CA SER A 173 4.29 25.30 6.53
C SER A 173 3.09 24.47 6.97
N GLY A 174 3.29 23.63 7.98
CA GLY A 174 2.28 22.74 8.53
C GLY A 174 2.91 21.87 9.61
N LYS A 175 2.31 21.84 10.80
CA LYS A 175 2.57 20.82 11.81
C LYS A 175 1.83 19.54 11.42
#